data_AF-A0A836I8G9-F1
#
_entry.id   AF-A0A836I8G9-F1
#
_cell.length_a   1.000
_cell.length_b   1.000
_cell.length_c   1.000
_cell.angle_alpha   90.00
_cell.angle_beta   90.00
_cell.angle_gamma   90.00
#
_symmetry.space_group_name_H-M   'P 1'
#
loop_
_entity.id
_entity.type
_entity.pdbx_description
1 polymer ?
#
loop_
_entity_poly.entity_id
_entity_poly.type
_entity_poly.pdbx_seq_one_letter_code
_entity_poly.pdbx_strand_id
1 'polypeptide(L)'
;MARKASRLYLWDEKEQAIEGHYATMPWCAIPFANQSVVDALNELFGVESIPMLIGLNADTGAVVPTRGRHEFAEDPEGLQFPWSDAK
;
A
#
# COMPACT_ATOMS: atom_id res chain seq x y z
N MET A 1 -5.68 -17.04 -13.22
CA MET A 1 -4.37 -16.47 -12.81
C MET A 1 -4.56 -14.99 -12.54
N ALA A 2 -4.92 -14.62 -11.30
CA ALA A 2 -5.15 -13.22 -10.94
C ALA A 2 -3.79 -12.55 -10.71
N ARG A 3 -3.47 -11.54 -11.52
CA ARG A 3 -2.32 -10.67 -11.33
C ARG A 3 -2.64 -9.79 -10.11
N LYS A 4 -2.20 -10.17 -8.92
CA LYS A 4 -2.25 -9.30 -7.73
C LYS A 4 -1.27 -8.14 -7.98
N ALA A 5 -1.78 -7.04 -8.52
CA ALA A 5 -1.04 -5.80 -8.65
C ALA A 5 -1.13 -5.03 -7.33
N SER A 6 -0.34 -5.46 -6.34
CA SER A 6 -0.14 -4.68 -5.10
C SER A 6 0.84 -3.55 -5.41
N ARG A 7 0.34 -2.32 -5.56
CA ARG A 7 1.18 -1.13 -5.72
C ARG A 7 1.39 -0.49 -4.36
N LEU A 8 2.62 -0.46 -3.88
CA LEU A 8 3.03 0.21 -2.66
C LEU A 8 3.76 1.51 -3.00
N TYR A 9 3.59 2.50 -2.15
CA TYR A 9 4.18 3.84 -2.30
C TYR A 9 5.34 4.00 -1.31
N LEU A 10 6.39 4.69 -1.74
CA LEU A 10 7.56 5.07 -0.94
C LEU A 10 7.54 6.60 -0.76
N TRP A 11 7.51 7.08 0.49
CA TRP A 11 7.53 8.51 0.81
C TRP A 11 8.95 9.06 0.85
N ASP A 12 9.70 8.86 -0.23
CA ASP A 12 11.07 9.35 -0.35
C ASP A 12 11.11 10.53 -1.32
N GLU A 13 11.81 11.61 -0.94
CA GLU A 13 11.91 12.83 -1.74
C GLU A 13 12.93 12.72 -2.89
N LYS A 14 13.79 11.69 -2.87
CA LYS A 14 14.88 11.50 -3.83
C LYS A 14 14.72 10.20 -4.60
N GLU A 15 14.86 10.28 -5.92
CA GLU A 15 14.77 9.13 -6.83
C GLU A 15 15.74 8.00 -6.45
N GLN A 16 16.99 8.34 -6.13
CA GLN A 16 18.01 7.38 -5.70
C GLN A 16 17.63 6.62 -4.40
N ALA A 17 16.91 7.28 -3.49
CA ALA A 17 16.43 6.65 -2.26
C ALA A 17 15.27 5.69 -2.56
N ILE A 18 14.36 6.05 -3.46
CA ILE A 18 13.27 5.19 -3.93
C ILE A 18 13.81 3.94 -4.61
N GLU A 19 14.79 4.09 -5.50
CA GLU A 19 15.41 2.95 -6.19
C GLU A 19 16.08 2.00 -5.19
N GLY A 20 16.80 2.55 -4.21
CA GLY A 20 17.43 1.78 -3.14
C GLY A 20 16.42 1.01 -2.28
N HIS A 21 15.36 1.67 -1.81
CA HIS A 21 14.30 1.02 -1.06
C HIS A 21 13.54 -0.02 -1.90
N TYR A 22 13.21 0.31 -3.14
CA TYR A 22 12.51 -0.58 -4.05
C TYR A 22 13.30 -1.86 -4.31
N ALA A 23 14.64 -1.78 -4.45
CA ALA A 23 15.49 -2.95 -4.63
C ALA A 23 15.39 -3.95 -3.46
N THR A 24 15.01 -3.50 -2.26
CA THR A 24 14.81 -4.38 -1.08
C THR A 24 13.42 -4.99 -0.99
N MET A 25 12.47 -4.54 -1.83
CA MET A 25 11.06 -4.89 -1.72
C MET A 25 10.60 -5.74 -2.91
N PRO A 26 9.99 -6.92 -2.70
CA PRO A 26 9.61 -7.83 -3.79
C PRO A 26 8.29 -7.46 -4.49
N TRP A 27 7.68 -6.32 -4.16
CA TRP A 27 6.38 -5.86 -4.69
C TRP A 27 6.53 -4.69 -5.65
N CYS A 28 5.44 -4.28 -6.31
CA CYS A 28 5.46 -3.17 -7.26
C CYS A 28 5.47 -1.81 -6.57
N ALA A 29 6.20 -0.84 -7.13
CA ALA A 29 6.18 0.56 -6.73
C ALA A 29 5.57 1.45 -7.81
N ILE A 30 5.05 2.61 -7.39
CA ILE A 30 4.69 3.68 -8.32
C ILE A 30 5.99 4.33 -8.82
N PRO A 31 6.19 4.51 -10.14
CA PRO A 31 7.38 5.19 -10.65
C PRO A 31 7.53 6.60 -10.09
N PHE A 32 8.77 7.03 -9.83
CA PHE A 32 9.08 8.36 -9.28
C PHE A 32 8.45 9.51 -10.08
N ALA A 33 8.37 9.38 -11.40
CA ALA A 33 7.74 10.37 -12.28
C ALA A 33 6.27 10.68 -11.94
N ASN A 34 5.58 9.80 -11.21
CA ASN A 34 4.16 9.91 -10.89
C ASN A 34 3.90 10.36 -9.43
N GLN A 35 4.71 11.28 -8.90
CA GLN A 35 4.51 11.85 -7.55
C GLN A 35 3.13 12.49 -7.37
N SER A 36 2.58 13.13 -8.40
CA SER A 36 1.22 13.72 -8.32
C SER A 36 0.13 12.69 -8.02
N VAL A 37 0.32 11.44 -8.47
CA VAL A 37 -0.59 10.33 -8.15
C VAL A 37 -0.43 9.94 -6.68
N VAL A 38 0.79 9.93 -6.17
CA VAL A 38 1.07 9.66 -4.76
C VAL A 38 0.41 10.70 -3.86
N ASP A 39 0.55 11.98 -4.18
CA ASP A 39 -0.06 13.08 -3.41
C ASP A 39 -1.59 12.97 -3.41
N ALA A 40 -2.19 12.72 -4.58
CA ALA A 40 -3.64 12.51 -4.69
C ALA A 40 -4.13 11.30 -3.88
N LEU A 41 -3.35 10.22 -3.80
CA LEU A 41 -3.68 9.06 -2.98
C LEU A 41 -3.54 9.36 -1.48
N ASN A 42 -2.53 10.13 -1.08
CA ASN A 42 -2.36 10.57 0.31
C ASN A 42 -3.56 11.43 0.76
N GLU A 43 -4.01 12.36 -0.08
CA GLU A 43 -5.21 13.16 0.19
C GLU A 43 -6.48 12.32 0.20
N LEU A 44 -6.66 11.44 -0.80
CA LEU A 44 -7.86 10.60 -0.93
C LEU A 44 -8.07 9.68 0.28
N PHE A 45 -6.98 9.15 0.82
CA PHE A 45 -7.04 8.22 1.95
C PHE A 45 -6.71 8.86 3.31
N GLY A 46 -6.43 10.16 3.35
CA GLY A 46 -6.08 10.86 4.59
C GLY A 46 -4.82 10.29 5.25
N VAL A 47 -3.78 10.00 4.48
CA VAL A 47 -2.53 9.45 4.99
C VAL A 47 -1.74 10.53 5.73
N GLU A 48 -1.87 10.59 7.05
CA GLU A 48 -1.16 11.58 7.89
C GLU A 48 0.19 11.08 8.42
N SER A 49 0.42 9.76 8.46
CA SER A 49 1.65 9.16 8.98
C SER A 49 2.00 7.84 8.30
N ILE A 50 3.30 7.51 8.30
CA ILE A 50 3.85 6.25 7.77
C ILE A 50 4.49 5.41 8.88
N PRO A 51 4.55 4.06 8.74
CA PRO A 51 3.98 3.27 7.65
C PRO A 51 2.46 3.08 7.75
N MET A 52 1.77 3.18 6.60
CA MET A 52 0.34 2.89 6.44
C MET A 52 0.15 1.89 5.29
N LEU A 53 -0.80 0.96 5.46
CA LEU A 53 -1.15 -0.05 4.46
C LEU A 53 -2.65 0.00 4.21
N ILE A 54 -3.04 0.19 2.95
CA ILE A 54 -4.43 0.30 2.51
C ILE A 54 -4.73 -0.81 1.51
N GLY A 55 -5.75 -1.60 1.80
CA GLY A 55 -6.24 -2.65 0.91
C GLY A 55 -7.25 -2.11 -0.09
N LEU A 56 -7.07 -2.42 -1.37
CA LEU A 56 -8.01 -2.08 -2.44
C LEU A 56 -8.40 -3.33 -3.21
N ASN A 57 -9.66 -3.43 -3.58
CA ASN A 57 -10.12 -4.43 -4.54
C ASN A 57 -9.71 -4.00 -5.95
N ALA A 58 -8.93 -4.83 -6.65
CA ALA A 58 -8.37 -4.47 -7.96
C ALA A 58 -9.42 -4.30 -9.07
N ASP A 59 -10.55 -5.02 -8.98
CA ASP A 59 -11.59 -5.00 -10.02
C ASP A 59 -12.58 -3.85 -9.82
N THR A 60 -12.91 -3.55 -8.56
CA THR A 60 -13.95 -2.56 -8.20
C THR A 60 -13.37 -1.22 -7.73
N GLY A 61 -12.10 -1.19 -7.35
CA GLY A 61 -11.48 -0.03 -6.68
C GLY A 61 -11.98 0.20 -5.26
N ALA A 62 -12.82 -0.69 -4.71
CA ALA A 62 -13.38 -0.54 -3.38
C ALA A 62 -12.28 -0.66 -2.31
N VAL A 63 -12.33 0.23 -1.33
CA VAL A 63 -11.46 0.19 -0.15
C VAL A 63 -11.89 -0.97 0.73
N VAL A 64 -10.94 -1.82 1.12
CA VAL A 64 -11.17 -2.79 2.19
C VAL A 64 -11.01 -2.00 3.50
N PRO A 65 -12.08 -1.85 4.30
CA PRO A 65 -12.02 -1.09 5.54
C PRO A 65 -11.22 -1.92 6.55
N THR A 66 -9.93 -1.60 6.69
CA THR A 66 -9.00 -2.31 7.57
C THR A 66 -7.94 -1.35 8.08
N ARG A 67 -7.39 -1.66 9.26
CA ARG A 67 -6.13 -1.05 9.74
C ARG A 67 -4.97 -1.93 9.29
N GLY A 68 -4.76 -2.06 7.98
CA GLY A 68 -3.87 -3.06 7.38
C GLY A 68 -2.50 -3.19 8.03
N ARG A 69 -1.89 -2.09 8.50
CA ARG A 69 -0.58 -2.11 9.20
C ARG A 69 -0.65 -2.72 10.60
N HIS A 70 -1.73 -2.48 11.34
CA HIS A 70 -1.95 -3.06 12.67
C HIS A 70 -2.27 -4.55 12.56
N GLU A 71 -3.24 -4.89 11.72
CA GLU A 71 -3.69 -6.26 11.48
C GLU A 71 -2.55 -7.15 10.97
N PHE A 72 -1.72 -6.63 10.04
CA PHE A 72 -0.53 -7.35 9.57
C PHE A 72 0.47 -7.64 10.70
N ALA A 73 0.59 -6.74 11.68
CA ALA A 73 1.50 -6.95 12.81
C ALA A 73 0.96 -7.99 13.80
N GLU A 74 -0.37 -8.09 13.94
CA GLU A 74 -1.03 -9.05 14.84
C GLU A 74 -1.23 -10.44 14.20
N ASP A 75 -1.35 -10.52 12.88
CA ASP A 75 -1.57 -11.75 12.11
C ASP A 75 -0.46 -11.96 11.07
N PRO A 76 0.77 -12.35 11.51
CA PRO A 76 1.90 -12.56 10.62
C PRO A 76 1.72 -13.75 9.67
N GLU A 77 0.83 -14.69 10.02
CA GLU A 77 0.47 -15.83 9.17
C GLU A 77 -0.65 -15.49 8.16
N GLY A 78 -1.29 -14.33 8.31
CA GLY A 78 -2.34 -13.86 7.40
C GLY A 78 -3.60 -14.72 7.43
N LEU A 79 -3.91 -15.36 8.56
CA LEU A 79 -5.07 -16.23 8.73
C LEU A 79 -6.41 -15.49 8.63
N GLN A 80 -6.41 -14.19 8.94
CA GLN A 80 -7.57 -13.31 8.92
C GLN A 80 -7.56 -12.34 7.73
N PHE A 81 -6.58 -12.45 6.83
CA PHE A 81 -6.54 -11.67 5.60
C PHE A 81 -7.84 -11.88 4.78
N PRO A 82 -8.49 -10.83 4.26
CA PRO A 82 -8.03 -9.45 4.07
C PRO A 82 -8.33 -8.49 5.23
N TRP A 83 -8.62 -8.98 6.44
CA TRP A 83 -8.93 -8.19 7.65
C TRP A 83 -10.06 -7.19 7.47
N SER A 84 -11.02 -7.51 6.59
CA SER A 84 -12.23 -6.70 6.43
C SER A 84 -13.00 -6.67 7.74
N ASP A 85 -13.51 -5.49 8.12
CA ASP A 85 -14.43 -5.26 9.26
C ASP A 85 -15.74 -6.10 9.24
N ALA A 86 -15.85 -7.11 8.38
CA ALA A 86 -16.90 -8.11 8.40
C ALA A 86 -16.66 -9.19 9.48
N LYS A 87 -16.35 -8.77 10.71
CA LYS A 87 -16.79 -9.39 11.97
C LYS A 87 -16.47 -8.54 13.18
#